data_AF-A0A932MXI7-F1
#
_entry.id   AF-A0A932MXI7-F1
#
_cell.length_a   1.000
_cell.length_b   1.000
_cell.length_c   1.000
_cell.angle_alpha   90.00
_cell.angle_beta   90.00
_cell.angle_gamma   90.00
#
_symmetry.space_group_name_H-M   'P 1'
#
loop_
_entity.id
_entity.type
_entity.pdbx_description
1 polymer ?
#
loop_
_entity_poly.entity_id
_entity_poly.type
_entity_poly.pdbx_seq_one_letter_code
_entity_poly.pdbx_strand_id
1 'polypeptide(L)'
;MQVACNHCGAQYQFEPTAIPAAGYQAQCTQCGQAFFVAPAAVEVEVSVACSRCGVVYRFPAAAIPAQGYDAECTQCHNIFFVNAPTSPATDKPVELAPGPMPGRASPAAQTPPASLTPVEPAEPVLLKAPDRPSRARGDADAAFTDGEARPGFSDVLALSAELGEPMPAPEGTTPEEDFERILRRKKTRRAAVLTALGIVAGYALGTYYAAPRLFDLSIGRFIGMRRTVNPAAVPHTEKGRAVMFADTDAAYRQAIEHFNAALVVDAAHVEAQALAGLAHALRGHDLQARGRAIHAAGAAALSEIKTIEDAPPAQRPRDAVARSDALRAQAAASRDESSKLYEAGGKELNAGFDLLRAALEKHPDDPRVAEVAAIYYALDTDNLRRAQELLRHALLQRGLTELDLSAPPTAWLAYVQGLVQAAEKHPEAARDAFAAAVKSEPRFQRARYDLLQTLDALGQRAEAQRLAQQIVAEVADHDKARAYLAQPVVAMPDVAAPGKGKKQKGKKRR
;
A
#
# COMPACT_ATOMS: atom_id res chain seq x y z
N MET A 1 17.31 33.47 -28.35
CA MET A 1 17.24 32.04 -28.71
C MET A 1 17.72 31.83 -30.14
N GLN A 2 18.39 30.71 -30.44
CA GLN A 2 18.77 30.34 -31.80
C GLN A 2 17.72 29.39 -32.38
N VAL A 3 17.25 29.66 -33.60
CA VAL A 3 16.29 28.82 -34.33
C VAL A 3 16.85 28.54 -35.71
N ALA A 4 16.85 27.28 -36.13
CA ALA A 4 17.27 26.88 -37.47
C ALA A 4 16.06 26.81 -38.40
N CYS A 5 16.21 27.26 -39.65
CA CYS A 5 15.21 27.03 -40.68
C CYS A 5 15.09 25.52 -40.97
N ASN A 6 13.90 24.96 -40.82
CA ASN A 6 13.63 23.53 -41.04
C ASN A 6 13.93 23.05 -42.48
N HIS A 7 14.09 23.97 -43.44
CA HIS A 7 14.30 23.61 -44.83
C HIS A 7 15.78 23.62 -45.26
N CYS A 8 16.54 24.66 -44.88
CA CYS A 8 17.93 24.83 -45.32
C CYS A 8 18.96 24.79 -44.18
N GLY A 9 18.53 24.74 -42.92
CA GLY A 9 19.42 24.68 -41.75
C GLY A 9 20.08 26.01 -41.36
N ALA A 10 19.80 27.11 -42.08
CA ALA A 10 20.30 28.44 -41.72
C ALA A 10 19.84 28.82 -40.30
N GLN A 11 20.78 29.28 -39.46
CA GLN A 11 20.52 29.65 -38.06
C GLN A 11 20.22 31.14 -37.94
N TYR A 12 19.20 31.46 -37.15
CA TYR A 12 18.76 32.82 -36.85
C TYR A 12 18.72 33.03 -35.35
N GLN A 13 19.09 34.24 -34.90
CA GLN A 13 19.04 34.62 -33.50
C GLN A 13 17.85 35.56 -33.28
N PHE A 14 16.93 35.16 -32.40
CA PHE A 14 15.76 35.94 -32.02
C PHE A 14 15.88 36.40 -30.57
N GLU A 15 15.47 37.64 -30.30
CA GLU A 15 15.38 38.16 -28.94
C GLU A 15 14.11 37.61 -28.26
N PRO A 16 14.21 36.85 -27.15
CA PRO A 16 13.06 36.14 -26.59
C PRO A 16 11.87 37.03 -26.23
N THR A 17 12.12 38.27 -25.81
CA THR A 17 11.10 39.27 -25.44
C THR A 17 10.35 39.84 -26.64
N ALA A 18 10.90 39.70 -27.86
CA ALA A 18 10.27 40.17 -29.09
C ALA A 18 9.32 39.14 -29.71
N ILE A 19 9.27 37.91 -29.17
CA ILE A 19 8.41 36.84 -29.69
C ILE A 19 7.06 36.90 -28.96
N PRO A 20 5.92 37.10 -29.67
CA PRO A 20 4.61 37.08 -29.05
C PRO A 20 4.33 35.73 -28.37
N ALA A 21 3.48 35.72 -27.34
CA ALA A 21 3.10 34.48 -26.63
C ALA A 21 2.50 33.41 -27.57
N ALA A 22 1.87 33.82 -28.67
CA ALA A 22 1.34 32.91 -29.69
C ALA A 22 2.39 32.42 -30.72
N GLY A 23 3.63 32.90 -30.65
CA GLY A 23 4.65 32.74 -31.70
C GLY A 23 4.33 33.56 -32.96
N TYR A 24 5.19 33.49 -33.97
CA TYR A 24 4.94 34.10 -35.28
C TYR A 24 5.68 33.38 -36.43
N GLN A 25 5.25 33.62 -37.67
CA GLN A 25 5.91 33.11 -38.87
C GLN A 25 7.04 34.06 -39.30
N ALA A 26 8.26 33.54 -39.37
CA ALA A 26 9.43 34.24 -39.92
C ALA A 26 9.75 33.68 -41.31
N GLN A 27 10.20 34.53 -42.24
CA GLN A 27 10.62 34.09 -43.57
C GLN A 27 12.14 33.89 -43.62
N CYS A 28 12.60 32.73 -44.06
CA CYS A 28 14.01 32.44 -44.20
C CYS A 28 14.62 33.27 -45.33
N THR A 29 15.61 34.10 -45.00
CA THR A 29 16.31 34.95 -45.98
C THR A 29 17.15 34.18 -46.99
N GLN A 30 17.50 32.91 -46.72
CA GLN A 30 18.28 32.10 -47.66
C GLN A 30 17.43 31.33 -48.67
N CYS A 31 16.31 30.74 -48.26
CA CYS A 31 15.49 29.88 -49.13
C CYS A 31 14.07 30.41 -49.39
N GLY A 32 13.68 31.54 -48.78
CA GLY A 32 12.37 32.16 -48.95
C GLY A 32 11.21 31.45 -48.25
N GLN A 33 11.42 30.26 -47.68
CA GLN A 33 10.37 29.52 -46.97
C GLN A 33 10.06 30.12 -45.60
N ALA A 34 8.78 30.12 -45.23
CA ALA A 34 8.34 30.54 -43.91
C ALA A 34 8.55 29.40 -42.88
N PHE A 35 8.94 29.76 -41.66
CA PHE A 35 9.08 28.86 -40.53
C PHE A 35 8.55 29.53 -39.26
N PHE A 36 8.02 28.72 -38.35
CA PHE A 36 7.39 29.22 -37.13
C PHE A 36 8.42 29.40 -36.00
N VAL A 37 8.41 30.57 -35.38
CA VAL A 37 9.21 30.89 -34.20
C VAL A 37 8.29 30.89 -33.00
N ALA A 38 8.34 29.83 -32.20
CA ALA A 38 7.63 29.74 -30.93
C ALA A 38 8.39 30.51 -29.84
N PRO A 39 7.71 31.11 -28.85
CA PRO A 39 8.39 31.63 -27.68
C PRO A 39 9.14 30.49 -26.98
N ALA A 40 10.29 30.80 -26.36
CA ALA A 40 10.97 29.84 -25.50
C ALA A 40 9.97 29.38 -24.44
N ALA A 41 9.64 28.08 -24.43
CA ALA A 41 8.78 27.52 -23.42
C ALA A 41 9.41 27.85 -22.07
N VAL A 42 8.71 28.63 -21.25
CA VAL A 42 9.11 28.81 -19.85
C VAL A 42 9.00 27.43 -19.24
N GLU A 43 10.13 26.77 -19.01
CA GLU A 43 10.16 25.45 -18.40
C GLU A 43 9.57 25.58 -17.01
N VAL A 44 8.31 25.18 -16.88
CA VAL A 44 7.63 25.11 -15.59
C VAL A 44 8.27 23.95 -14.83
N GLU A 45 9.05 24.25 -13.80
CA GLU A 45 9.62 23.23 -12.91
C GLU A 45 8.60 22.88 -11.81
N VAL A 46 8.36 21.58 -11.62
CA VAL A 46 7.59 21.05 -10.49
C VAL A 46 8.58 20.70 -9.38
N SER A 47 8.44 21.33 -8.21
CA SER A 47 9.26 21.04 -7.04
C SER A 47 8.56 20.04 -6.11
N VAL A 48 9.21 18.92 -5.80
CA VAL A 48 8.69 17.88 -4.90
C VAL A 48 9.73 17.56 -3.82
N ALA A 49 9.32 17.56 -2.55
CA ALA A 49 10.18 17.19 -1.43
C ALA A 49 10.04 15.69 -1.11
N CYS A 50 11.16 15.01 -0.88
CA CYS A 50 11.16 13.63 -0.41
C CYS A 50 10.48 13.54 0.97
N SER A 51 9.50 12.67 1.11
CA SER A 51 8.72 12.50 2.35
C SER A 51 9.53 11.98 3.54
N ARG A 52 10.73 11.44 3.31
CA ARG A 52 11.59 10.86 4.37
C ARG A 52 12.69 11.80 4.83
N CYS A 53 13.44 12.42 3.91
CA CYS A 53 14.61 13.25 4.24
C CYS A 53 14.43 14.75 3.94
N GLY A 54 13.31 15.17 3.32
CA GLY A 54 13.01 16.58 3.05
C GLY A 54 13.77 17.21 1.88
N VAL A 55 14.66 16.48 1.20
CA VAL A 55 15.39 16.99 0.02
C VAL A 55 14.41 17.32 -1.11
N VAL A 56 14.53 18.52 -1.68
CA VAL A 56 13.66 19.02 -2.75
C VAL A 56 14.28 18.71 -4.12
N TYR A 57 13.52 18.00 -4.95
CA TYR A 57 13.84 17.72 -6.34
C TYR A 57 13.00 18.60 -7.27
N ARG A 58 13.57 19.00 -8.40
CA ARG A 58 12.89 19.78 -9.44
C ARG A 58 12.79 18.96 -10.72
N PHE A 59 11.59 18.86 -11.25
CA PHE A 59 11.30 18.08 -12.46
C PHE A 59 10.74 19.01 -13.55
N PRO A 60 11.21 18.92 -14.80
CA PRO A 60 10.59 19.64 -15.90
C PRO A 60 9.15 19.14 -16.08
N ALA A 61 8.15 20.05 -16.11
CA ALA A 61 6.75 19.68 -16.26
C ALA A 61 6.50 18.77 -17.48
N ALA A 62 7.19 19.01 -18.58
CA ALA A 62 7.08 18.22 -19.81
C ALA A 62 7.63 16.80 -19.70
N ALA A 63 8.48 16.51 -18.70
CA ALA A 63 9.04 15.18 -18.46
C ALA A 63 8.14 14.31 -17.56
N ILE A 64 7.10 14.88 -16.95
CA ILE A 64 6.18 14.15 -16.07
C ILE A 64 5.02 13.61 -16.93
N PRO A 65 4.83 12.28 -17.04
CA PRO A 65 3.69 11.70 -17.74
C PRO A 65 2.37 12.18 -17.14
N ALA A 66 1.29 12.18 -17.93
CA ALA A 66 -0.02 12.66 -17.48
C ALA A 66 -0.52 11.94 -16.20
N GLN A 67 -0.17 10.66 -16.04
CA GLN A 67 -0.49 9.86 -14.87
C GLN A 67 0.46 10.05 -13.68
N GLY A 68 1.52 10.86 -13.79
CA GLY A 68 2.60 10.92 -12.81
C GLY A 68 3.57 9.73 -12.89
N TYR A 69 4.59 9.70 -12.03
CA TYR A 69 5.48 8.55 -11.88
C TYR A 69 6.17 8.51 -10.51
N ASP A 70 6.69 7.34 -10.14
CA ASP A 70 7.48 7.15 -8.93
C ASP A 70 8.96 7.53 -9.16
N ALA A 71 9.48 8.45 -8.34
CA ALA A 71 10.89 8.84 -8.32
C ALA A 71 11.59 8.29 -7.08
N GLU A 72 12.84 7.83 -7.22
CA GLU A 72 13.65 7.37 -6.09
C GLU A 72 14.54 8.51 -5.57
N CYS A 73 14.47 8.78 -4.26
CA CYS A 73 15.32 9.77 -3.62
C CYS A 73 16.78 9.29 -3.59
N THR A 74 17.67 10.00 -4.27
CA THR A 74 19.10 9.71 -4.33
C THR A 74 19.84 9.75 -2.99
N GLN A 75 19.25 10.36 -1.95
CA GLN A 75 19.87 10.51 -0.63
C GLN A 75 19.47 9.41 0.37
N CYS A 76 18.24 8.89 0.28
CA CYS A 76 17.74 7.91 1.27
C CYS A 76 17.05 6.68 0.64
N HIS A 77 17.06 6.57 -0.69
CA HIS A 77 16.43 5.50 -1.47
C HIS A 77 14.91 5.36 -1.26
N ASN A 78 14.27 6.36 -0.67
CA ASN A 78 12.82 6.39 -0.52
C ASN A 78 12.15 6.72 -1.86
N ILE A 79 11.16 5.92 -2.24
CA ILE A 79 10.36 6.14 -3.45
C ILE A 79 9.21 7.11 -3.11
N PHE A 80 9.02 8.15 -3.93
CA PHE A 80 7.94 9.12 -3.79
C PHE A 80 7.32 9.46 -5.14
N PHE A 81 6.02 9.78 -5.14
CA PHE A 81 5.26 10.01 -6.37
C PHE A 81 5.36 11.48 -6.82
N VAL A 82 5.65 11.70 -8.11
CA VAL A 82 5.67 13.01 -8.77
C VAL A 82 4.39 13.15 -9.60
N ASN A 83 3.48 14.01 -9.16
CA ASN A 83 2.24 14.31 -9.88
C ASN A 83 2.51 15.20 -11.10
N ALA A 84 1.80 14.96 -12.20
CA ALA A 84 1.75 15.91 -13.31
C ALA A 84 1.19 17.25 -12.81
N PRO A 85 1.74 18.39 -13.24
CA PRO A 85 1.16 19.68 -12.91
C PRO A 85 -0.27 19.69 -13.46
N THR A 86 -1.27 19.75 -12.58
CA THR A 86 -2.65 19.95 -12.97
C THR A 86 -2.70 21.27 -13.72
N SER A 87 -2.89 21.20 -15.03
CA SER A 87 -3.00 22.36 -15.91
C SER A 87 -3.94 23.36 -15.22
N PRO A 88 -3.51 24.61 -14.97
CA PRO A 88 -4.34 25.57 -14.27
C PRO A 88 -5.68 25.60 -14.99
N ALA A 89 -6.74 25.27 -14.25
CA ALA A 89 -8.09 25.24 -14.78
C ALA A 89 -8.30 26.57 -15.52
N THR A 90 -8.59 26.50 -16.80
CA THR A 90 -8.94 27.67 -17.58
C THR A 90 -10.23 28.20 -16.94
N ASP A 91 -10.10 29.23 -16.11
CA ASP A 91 -11.21 29.91 -15.47
C ASP A 91 -12.20 30.33 -16.56
N LYS A 92 -13.29 29.58 -16.68
CA LYS A 92 -14.46 30.05 -17.40
C LYS A 92 -15.01 31.23 -16.60
N PRO A 93 -15.28 32.39 -17.23
CA PRO A 93 -15.85 33.52 -16.53
C PRO A 93 -17.20 33.12 -15.94
N VAL A 94 -17.30 33.22 -14.61
CA VAL A 94 -18.53 33.06 -13.86
C VAL A 94 -19.49 34.17 -14.28
N GLU A 95 -20.58 33.78 -14.93
CA GLU A 95 -21.69 34.65 -15.30
C GLU A 95 -22.42 35.09 -14.01
N LEU A 96 -22.28 36.38 -13.67
CA LEU A 96 -22.94 37.02 -12.53
C LEU A 96 -24.46 37.09 -12.75
N ALA A 97 -25.22 36.46 -11.86
CA ALA A 97 -26.63 36.81 -11.63
C ALA A 97 -26.74 37.81 -10.45
N PRO A 98 -27.61 38.84 -10.54
CA PRO A 98 -27.69 39.91 -9.56
C PRO A 98 -28.58 39.55 -8.35
N GLY A 99 -28.08 39.83 -7.13
CA GLY A 99 -28.93 40.00 -5.93
C GLY A 99 -29.75 41.30 -6.01
N PRO A 100 -30.60 41.65 -5.00
CA PRO A 100 -30.10 41.81 -3.61
C PRO A 100 -31.14 41.61 -2.46
N MET A 101 -30.67 41.93 -1.23
CA MET A 101 -31.38 42.46 -0.03
C MET A 101 -31.69 41.50 1.16
N PRO A 102 -31.70 42.01 2.43
CA PRO A 102 -30.61 41.71 3.37
C PRO A 102 -31.07 41.22 4.76
N GLY A 103 -30.09 40.78 5.56
CA GLY A 103 -30.11 40.98 7.01
C GLY A 103 -30.01 39.72 7.87
N ARG A 104 -28.86 39.55 8.53
CA ARG A 104 -28.82 39.31 9.99
C ARG A 104 -27.41 39.38 10.54
N ALA A 105 -27.36 39.89 11.77
CA ALA A 105 -26.19 40.31 12.52
C ALA A 105 -25.28 39.16 12.98
N SER A 106 -23.97 39.45 13.00
CA SER A 106 -22.93 38.71 13.73
C SER A 106 -23.15 38.77 15.25
N PRO A 107 -22.55 37.81 15.98
CA PRO A 107 -21.67 38.27 17.05
C PRO A 107 -20.33 37.53 17.15
N ALA A 108 -19.32 38.36 17.45
CA ALA A 108 -18.24 38.20 18.43
C ALA A 108 -17.24 37.03 18.33
N ALA A 109 -16.02 37.46 18.04
CA ALA A 109 -14.73 36.84 18.33
C ALA A 109 -14.61 36.28 19.76
N GLN A 110 -14.00 35.09 19.88
CA GLN A 110 -13.43 34.59 21.12
C GLN A 110 -11.92 34.38 20.96
N THR A 111 -11.21 34.94 21.92
CA THR A 111 -9.78 34.96 22.21
C THR A 111 -9.27 33.54 22.56
N PRO A 112 -8.01 33.19 22.25
CA PRO A 112 -7.43 31.90 22.64
C PRO A 112 -6.89 31.93 24.08
N PRO A 113 -7.04 30.85 24.88
CA PRO A 113 -6.30 30.71 26.12
C PRO A 113 -5.00 29.89 25.97
N ALA A 114 -3.93 30.53 26.43
CA ALA A 114 -2.84 30.05 27.30
C ALA A 114 -2.17 28.68 27.08
N SER A 115 -0.86 28.76 26.84
CA SER A 115 0.16 27.72 26.98
C SER A 115 0.04 26.91 28.28
N LEU A 116 0.19 25.60 28.17
CA LEU A 116 0.55 24.70 29.27
C LEU A 116 1.98 24.20 29.07
N THR A 117 2.74 24.28 30.16
CA THR A 117 4.14 23.88 30.30
C THR A 117 4.37 22.37 30.12
N PRO A 118 5.56 21.93 29.69
CA PRO A 118 5.89 20.51 29.59
C PRO A 118 6.06 19.87 30.97
N VAL A 119 5.44 18.71 31.17
CA VAL A 119 5.64 17.83 32.32
C VAL A 119 6.82 16.90 32.02
N GLU A 120 7.81 16.94 32.91
CA GLU A 120 9.00 16.11 32.96
C GLU A 120 8.62 14.64 33.27
N PRO A 121 9.05 13.64 32.47
CA PRO A 121 8.78 12.25 32.78
C PRO A 121 9.79 11.66 33.77
N ALA A 122 9.24 10.99 34.78
CA ALA A 122 9.96 10.27 35.82
C ALA A 122 10.75 9.06 35.29
N GLU A 123 11.91 8.84 35.90
CA GLU A 123 12.84 7.73 35.66
C GLU A 123 12.21 6.34 35.88
N PRO A 124 12.50 5.35 35.03
CA PRO A 124 12.30 3.95 35.36
C PRO A 124 13.50 3.36 36.11
N VAL A 125 13.19 2.76 37.27
CA VAL A 125 14.08 1.92 38.08
C VAL A 125 14.55 0.71 37.28
N LEU A 126 15.87 0.58 37.13
CA LEU A 126 16.56 -0.46 36.38
C LEU A 126 16.83 -1.69 37.26
N LEU A 127 16.32 -2.86 36.83
CA LEU A 127 16.64 -4.17 37.41
C LEU A 127 18.04 -4.62 36.96
N LYS A 128 18.82 -5.04 37.97
CA LYS A 128 20.22 -5.47 37.90
C LYS A 128 20.32 -6.87 37.25
N ALA A 129 21.12 -6.99 36.18
CA ALA A 129 21.57 -8.28 35.63
C ALA A 129 23.12 -8.38 35.69
N PRO A 130 23.69 -9.59 35.82
CA PRO A 130 25.07 -9.78 36.29
C PRO A 130 26.15 -9.65 35.20
N ASP A 131 27.35 -9.39 35.71
CA ASP A 131 28.60 -9.02 35.06
C ASP A 131 29.06 -9.88 33.87
N ARG A 132 29.56 -9.20 32.83
CA ARG A 132 30.55 -9.72 31.88
C ARG A 132 31.68 -8.71 31.67
N PRO A 133 32.93 -9.18 31.49
CA PRO A 133 34.13 -8.35 31.63
C PRO A 133 34.37 -7.40 30.45
N SER A 134 34.71 -6.18 30.83
CA SER A 134 35.04 -5.03 29.99
C SER A 134 36.36 -5.24 29.22
N ARG A 135 36.32 -5.01 27.90
CA ARG A 135 37.51 -4.71 27.07
C ARG A 135 37.47 -3.23 26.74
N ALA A 136 38.47 -2.51 27.24
CA ALA A 136 38.72 -1.11 26.99
C ALA A 136 38.81 -0.80 25.49
N ARG A 137 38.05 0.20 25.06
CA ARG A 137 38.25 0.91 23.79
C ARG A 137 38.04 2.39 24.07
N GLY A 138 39.08 3.16 23.77
CA GLY A 138 39.23 4.56 24.13
C GLY A 138 38.29 5.49 23.36
N ASP A 139 38.04 6.61 24.02
CA ASP A 139 37.27 7.76 23.59
C ASP A 139 37.89 8.46 22.38
N ALA A 140 37.05 8.79 21.40
CA ALA A 140 37.19 9.96 20.54
C ALA A 140 35.91 10.13 19.70
N ASP A 141 34.92 10.87 20.22
CA ASP A 141 33.83 11.42 19.41
C ASP A 141 33.65 12.90 19.77
N ALA A 142 34.07 13.76 18.85
CA ALA A 142 33.69 15.15 18.77
C ALA A 142 32.88 15.35 17.48
N ALA A 143 31.61 15.71 17.68
CA ALA A 143 30.68 16.45 16.82
C ALA A 143 31.02 16.58 15.32
N PHE A 144 30.19 15.94 14.48
CA PHE A 144 30.01 16.29 13.08
C PHE A 144 28.57 16.80 12.89
N THR A 145 28.42 18.09 12.63
CA THR A 145 27.18 18.73 12.19
C THR A 145 27.31 19.15 10.73
N ASP A 146 26.29 18.77 9.96
CA ASP A 146 25.76 19.23 8.69
C ASP A 146 26.50 20.29 7.84
N GLY A 147 26.63 19.97 6.55
CA GLY A 147 26.78 20.96 5.48
C GLY A 147 27.60 20.50 4.27
N GLU A 148 27.14 19.51 3.50
CA GLU A 148 27.80 19.14 2.23
C GLU A 148 27.59 20.22 1.15
N ALA A 149 28.53 21.16 1.08
CA ALA A 149 28.81 21.93 -0.11
C ALA A 149 29.36 21.00 -1.21
N ARG A 150 28.95 21.23 -2.47
CA ARG A 150 29.64 20.63 -3.62
C ARG A 150 31.13 20.91 -3.50
N PRO A 151 32.02 19.93 -3.73
CA PRO A 151 33.46 20.11 -3.56
C PRO A 151 33.89 21.30 -4.41
N GLY A 152 34.42 22.32 -3.73
CA GLY A 152 34.93 23.51 -4.40
C GLY A 152 36.14 23.12 -5.25
N PHE A 153 36.48 23.96 -6.24
CA PHE A 153 37.71 23.77 -7.03
C PHE A 153 38.97 23.68 -6.13
N SER A 154 38.89 24.23 -4.90
CA SER A 154 39.87 24.08 -3.84
C SER A 154 40.03 22.65 -3.31
N ASP A 155 38.96 21.85 -3.23
CA ASP A 155 39.03 20.46 -2.76
C ASP A 155 39.63 19.54 -3.84
N VAL A 156 39.39 19.84 -5.11
CA VAL A 156 40.06 19.17 -6.24
C VAL A 156 41.56 19.52 -6.27
N LEU A 157 41.92 20.76 -5.92
CA LEU A 157 43.32 21.18 -5.76
C LEU A 157 43.96 20.59 -4.49
N ALA A 158 43.22 20.45 -3.38
CA ALA A 158 43.70 19.78 -2.18
C ALA A 158 43.95 18.28 -2.43
N LEU A 159 43.07 17.59 -3.18
CA LEU A 159 43.31 16.23 -3.65
C LEU A 159 44.56 16.12 -4.53
N SER A 160 44.89 17.16 -5.30
CA SER A 160 46.12 17.17 -6.11
C SER A 160 47.40 17.32 -5.27
N ALA A 161 47.31 17.97 -4.10
CA ALA A 161 48.41 18.07 -3.14
C ALA A 161 48.54 16.80 -2.27
N GLU A 162 47.43 16.11 -2.00
CA GLU A 162 47.38 14.85 -1.24
C GLU A 162 47.79 13.63 -2.06
N LEU A 163 47.68 13.70 -3.40
CA LEU A 163 48.14 12.65 -4.31
C LEU A 163 49.67 12.45 -4.32
N GLY A 164 50.42 13.32 -3.62
CA GLY A 164 51.87 13.27 -3.53
C GLY A 164 52.54 13.59 -4.86
N GLU A 165 53.75 14.13 -4.80
CA GLU A 165 54.59 14.18 -6.00
C GLU A 165 54.71 12.75 -6.56
N PRO A 166 54.47 12.53 -7.86
CA PRO A 166 54.54 11.20 -8.44
C PRO A 166 55.90 10.63 -8.07
N MET A 167 55.90 9.53 -7.29
CA MET A 167 57.15 8.91 -6.87
C MET A 167 58.06 8.77 -8.09
N PRO A 168 59.33 9.21 -8.01
CA PRO A 168 60.24 9.14 -9.13
C PRO A 168 60.18 7.72 -9.68
N ALA A 169 59.92 7.62 -10.99
CA ALA A 169 59.87 6.34 -11.66
C ALA A 169 61.11 5.54 -11.23
N PRO A 170 60.96 4.27 -10.82
CA PRO A 170 62.07 3.48 -10.34
C PRO A 170 63.23 3.60 -11.34
N GLU A 171 64.40 4.01 -10.84
CA GLU A 171 65.56 4.33 -11.67
C GLU A 171 65.82 3.22 -12.68
N GLY A 172 65.81 3.58 -13.97
CA GLY A 172 66.03 2.66 -15.08
C GLY A 172 64.79 2.20 -15.84
N THR A 173 63.60 2.75 -15.58
CA THR A 173 62.42 2.54 -16.44
C THR A 173 62.16 3.74 -17.34
N THR A 174 62.10 3.50 -18.65
CA THR A 174 61.75 4.55 -19.62
C THR A 174 60.25 4.87 -19.56
N PRO A 175 59.82 6.10 -19.85
CA PRO A 175 58.40 6.47 -19.90
C PRO A 175 57.58 5.56 -20.82
N GLU A 176 58.19 5.07 -21.91
CA GLU A 176 57.59 4.10 -22.81
C GLU A 176 57.28 2.75 -22.13
N GLU A 177 58.19 2.24 -21.29
CA GLU A 177 58.00 0.99 -20.56
C GLU A 177 56.89 1.09 -19.50
N ASP A 178 56.77 2.24 -18.84
CA ASP A 178 55.71 2.45 -17.84
C ASP A 178 54.33 2.59 -18.50
N PHE A 179 54.27 3.23 -19.68
CA PHE A 179 53.04 3.30 -20.48
C PHE A 179 52.60 1.91 -20.96
N GLU A 180 53.54 1.08 -21.43
CA GLU A 180 53.27 -0.32 -21.76
C GLU A 180 52.76 -1.11 -20.55
N ARG A 181 53.35 -0.89 -19.36
CA ARG A 181 52.94 -1.58 -18.13
C ARG A 181 51.52 -1.20 -17.71
N ILE A 182 51.15 0.07 -17.83
CA ILE A 182 49.80 0.58 -17.56
C ILE A 182 48.80 -0.02 -18.57
N LEU A 183 49.14 -0.05 -19.87
CA LEU A 183 48.28 -0.66 -20.89
C LEU A 183 48.11 -2.17 -20.68
N ARG A 184 49.17 -2.90 -20.31
CA ARG A 184 49.09 -4.33 -19.96
C ARG A 184 48.20 -4.56 -18.74
N ARG A 185 48.34 -3.76 -17.68
CA ARG A 185 47.46 -3.82 -16.49
C ARG A 185 46.00 -3.51 -16.83
N LYS A 186 45.74 -2.54 -17.72
CA LYS A 186 44.39 -2.21 -18.18
C LYS A 186 43.81 -3.34 -19.05
N LYS A 187 44.63 -3.97 -19.89
CA LYS A 187 44.24 -5.13 -20.71
C LYS A 187 43.95 -6.37 -19.86
N THR A 188 44.76 -6.66 -18.84
CA THR A 188 44.50 -7.78 -17.92
C THR A 188 43.27 -7.52 -17.05
N ARG A 189 43.06 -6.29 -16.55
CA ARG A 189 41.81 -5.93 -15.86
C ARG A 189 40.58 -6.09 -16.76
N ARG A 190 40.64 -5.61 -18.02
CA ARG A 190 39.56 -5.78 -18.99
C ARG A 190 39.30 -7.26 -19.29
N ALA A 191 40.35 -8.06 -19.49
CA ALA A 191 40.21 -9.49 -19.70
C ALA A 191 39.58 -10.19 -18.49
N ALA A 192 40.02 -9.87 -17.27
CA ALA A 192 39.45 -10.42 -16.04
C ALA A 192 37.96 -10.06 -15.88
N VAL A 193 37.58 -8.81 -16.15
CA VAL A 193 36.18 -8.37 -16.11
C VAL A 193 35.34 -9.07 -17.18
N LEU A 194 35.84 -9.19 -18.42
CA LEU A 194 35.15 -9.90 -19.50
C LEU A 194 34.99 -11.39 -19.19
N THR A 195 36.01 -12.04 -18.61
CA THR A 195 35.92 -13.43 -18.17
C THR A 195 34.90 -13.59 -17.05
N ALA A 196 34.88 -12.69 -16.06
CA ALA A 196 33.89 -12.73 -14.99
C ALA A 196 32.46 -12.54 -15.53
N LEU A 197 32.24 -11.58 -16.44
CA LEU A 197 30.97 -11.40 -17.14
C LEU A 197 30.58 -12.65 -17.95
N GLY A 198 31.54 -13.28 -18.64
CA GLY A 198 31.33 -14.51 -19.37
C GLY A 198 30.92 -15.69 -18.47
N ILE A 199 31.52 -15.80 -17.29
CA ILE A 199 31.15 -16.81 -16.29
C ILE A 199 29.74 -16.55 -15.76
N VAL A 200 29.40 -15.31 -15.39
CA VAL A 200 28.06 -14.95 -14.91
C VAL A 200 27.01 -15.19 -16.00
N ALA A 201 27.28 -14.80 -17.26
CA ALA A 201 26.39 -15.04 -18.38
C ALA A 201 26.25 -16.54 -18.71
N GLY A 202 27.35 -17.31 -18.66
CA GLY A 202 27.33 -18.75 -18.84
C GLY A 202 26.57 -19.48 -17.75
N TYR A 203 26.73 -19.06 -16.48
CA TYR A 203 25.97 -19.56 -15.35
C TYR A 203 24.48 -19.18 -15.46
N ALA A 204 24.17 -17.95 -15.87
CA ALA A 204 22.80 -17.49 -16.15
C ALA A 204 22.13 -18.38 -17.20
N LEU A 205 22.80 -18.59 -18.33
CA LEU A 205 22.27 -19.39 -19.44
C LEU A 205 22.14 -20.87 -19.03
N GLY A 206 23.16 -21.41 -18.37
CA GLY A 206 23.16 -22.80 -17.89
C GLY A 206 22.04 -23.07 -16.89
N THR A 207 21.90 -22.21 -15.87
CA THR A 207 20.81 -22.33 -14.89
C THR A 207 19.45 -22.05 -15.53
N TYR A 208 19.35 -21.10 -16.47
CA TYR A 208 18.13 -20.86 -17.23
C TYR A 208 17.67 -22.16 -17.89
N TYR A 209 18.49 -22.83 -18.70
CA TYR A 209 18.08 -24.04 -19.43
C TYR A 209 18.00 -25.32 -18.59
N ALA A 210 18.97 -25.57 -17.73
CA ALA A 210 19.10 -26.85 -17.04
C ALA A 210 18.41 -26.87 -15.67
N ALA A 211 18.24 -25.73 -15.01
CA ALA A 211 17.70 -25.65 -13.65
C ALA A 211 16.83 -24.39 -13.44
N PRO A 212 15.62 -24.31 -14.05
CA PRO A 212 14.79 -23.10 -14.05
C PRO A 212 14.48 -22.56 -12.64
N ARG A 213 14.29 -23.45 -11.66
CA ARG A 213 14.09 -23.06 -10.26
C ARG A 213 15.33 -22.39 -9.66
N LEU A 214 16.53 -22.88 -9.99
CA LEU A 214 17.78 -22.30 -9.52
C LEU A 214 18.01 -20.94 -10.17
N PHE A 215 17.65 -20.79 -11.46
CA PHE A 215 17.65 -19.51 -12.15
C PHE A 215 16.72 -18.52 -11.44
N ASP A 216 15.47 -18.90 -11.17
CA ASP A 216 14.49 -18.03 -10.53
C ASP A 216 14.92 -17.57 -9.13
N LEU A 217 15.54 -18.46 -8.35
CA LEU A 217 16.05 -18.15 -7.01
C LEU A 217 17.32 -17.29 -7.00
N SER A 218 18.17 -17.43 -8.03
CA SER A 218 19.43 -16.69 -8.14
C SER A 218 19.28 -15.47 -9.04
N ILE A 219 19.60 -15.61 -10.32
CA ILE A 219 19.73 -14.52 -11.29
C ILE A 219 18.36 -13.93 -11.64
N GLY A 220 17.35 -14.79 -11.77
CA GLY A 220 15.98 -14.40 -12.09
C GLY A 220 15.40 -13.39 -11.10
N ARG A 221 15.70 -13.54 -9.80
CA ARG A 221 15.34 -12.57 -8.76
C ARG A 221 15.99 -11.20 -8.98
N PHE A 222 17.26 -11.15 -9.37
CA PHE A 222 17.99 -9.88 -9.59
C PHE A 222 17.52 -9.13 -10.83
N ILE A 223 17.15 -9.86 -11.89
CA ILE A 223 16.73 -9.26 -13.17
C ILE A 223 15.21 -9.15 -13.33
N GLY A 224 14.44 -9.61 -12.34
CA GLY A 224 12.98 -9.63 -12.38
C GLY A 224 12.38 -10.64 -13.37
N MET A 225 13.15 -11.61 -13.86
CA MET A 225 12.67 -12.66 -14.77
C MET A 225 12.52 -13.99 -14.04
N ARG A 226 11.35 -14.60 -14.07
CA ARG A 226 11.15 -15.99 -13.63
C ARG A 226 10.89 -16.86 -14.85
N ARG A 227 11.71 -17.87 -15.09
CA ARG A 227 11.50 -18.85 -16.15
C ARG A 227 10.34 -19.79 -15.84
N THR A 228 10.04 -20.05 -14.56
CA THR A 228 8.91 -20.91 -14.19
C THR A 228 7.55 -20.26 -14.39
N VAL A 229 7.50 -18.95 -14.63
CA VAL A 229 6.25 -18.21 -14.84
C VAL A 229 6.26 -17.64 -16.25
N ASN A 230 5.19 -17.88 -17.01
CA ASN A 230 5.04 -17.22 -18.30
C ASN A 230 4.94 -15.70 -18.09
N PRO A 231 5.84 -14.88 -18.65
CA PRO A 231 5.81 -13.43 -18.43
C PRO A 231 4.51 -12.79 -18.93
N ALA A 232 3.81 -13.40 -19.89
CA ALA A 232 2.51 -12.91 -20.34
C ALA A 232 1.39 -13.10 -19.30
N ALA A 233 1.55 -14.01 -18.34
CA ALA A 233 0.56 -14.23 -17.27
C ALA A 233 0.71 -13.22 -16.13
N VAL A 234 1.91 -12.65 -15.92
CA VAL A 234 2.20 -11.72 -14.82
C VAL A 234 1.29 -10.48 -14.82
N PRO A 235 1.10 -9.75 -15.94
CA PRO A 235 0.22 -8.56 -15.95
C PRO A 235 -1.23 -8.89 -15.60
N HIS A 236 -1.71 -10.08 -15.93
CA HIS A 236 -3.05 -10.53 -15.57
C HIS A 236 -3.14 -10.78 -14.05
N THR A 237 -2.16 -11.46 -13.46
CA THR A 237 -2.08 -11.67 -12.01
C THR A 237 -2.01 -10.34 -11.25
N GLU A 238 -1.19 -9.38 -11.70
CA GLU A 238 -1.05 -8.08 -11.05
C GLU A 238 -2.34 -7.24 -11.12
N LYS A 239 -3.02 -7.25 -12.27
CA LYS A 239 -4.34 -6.61 -12.42
C LYS A 239 -5.36 -7.25 -11.49
N GLY A 240 -5.43 -8.58 -11.44
CA GLY A 240 -6.33 -9.29 -10.54
C GLY A 240 -6.08 -8.93 -9.08
N ARG A 241 -4.81 -8.90 -8.64
CA ARG A 241 -4.41 -8.51 -7.29
C ARG A 241 -4.80 -7.06 -6.97
N ALA A 242 -4.53 -6.13 -7.88
CA ALA A 242 -4.86 -4.72 -7.70
C ALA A 242 -6.36 -4.47 -7.53
N VAL A 243 -7.18 -5.15 -8.34
CA VAL A 243 -8.65 -5.05 -8.25
C VAL A 243 -9.16 -5.68 -6.96
N MET A 244 -8.65 -6.85 -6.56
CA MET A 244 -9.09 -7.59 -5.38
C MET A 244 -9.02 -6.76 -4.08
N PHE A 245 -8.10 -5.81 -3.98
CA PHE A 245 -7.95 -4.96 -2.81
C PHE A 245 -9.14 -4.03 -2.53
N ALA A 246 -10.01 -3.77 -3.52
CA ALA A 246 -11.19 -2.94 -3.34
C ALA A 246 -12.27 -3.57 -2.44
N ASP A 247 -12.21 -4.89 -2.15
CA ASP A 247 -13.12 -5.60 -1.23
C ASP A 247 -14.62 -5.44 -1.55
N THR A 248 -14.97 -5.55 -2.84
CA THR A 248 -16.36 -5.57 -3.31
C THR A 248 -16.65 -6.85 -4.10
N ASP A 249 -17.93 -7.26 -4.19
CA ASP A 249 -18.31 -8.43 -5.00
C ASP A 249 -17.92 -8.28 -6.48
N ALA A 250 -18.08 -7.07 -7.04
CA ALA A 250 -17.67 -6.77 -8.41
C ALA A 250 -16.15 -6.89 -8.58
N ALA A 251 -15.38 -6.36 -7.62
CA ALA A 251 -13.93 -6.46 -7.62
C ALA A 251 -13.46 -7.91 -7.52
N TYR A 252 -14.08 -8.75 -6.69
CA TYR A 252 -13.74 -10.16 -6.62
C TYR A 252 -14.02 -10.90 -7.93
N ARG A 253 -15.15 -10.63 -8.59
CA ARG A 253 -15.46 -11.22 -9.91
C ARG A 253 -14.42 -10.84 -10.96
N GLN A 254 -14.09 -9.56 -11.06
CA GLN A 254 -13.08 -9.08 -12.00
C GLN A 254 -11.68 -9.62 -11.67
N ALA A 255 -11.33 -9.74 -10.38
CA ALA A 255 -10.08 -10.35 -9.95
C ALA A 255 -10.00 -11.83 -10.39
N ILE A 256 -11.06 -12.60 -10.18
CA ILE A 256 -11.18 -14.01 -10.61
C ILE A 256 -11.01 -14.12 -12.14
N GLU A 257 -11.65 -13.25 -12.92
CA GLU A 257 -11.49 -13.21 -14.39
C GLU A 257 -10.03 -12.99 -14.80
N HIS A 258 -9.34 -12.05 -14.15
CA HIS A 258 -7.93 -11.77 -14.41
C HIS A 258 -7.02 -12.94 -13.99
N PHE A 259 -7.25 -13.56 -12.83
CA PHE A 259 -6.47 -14.73 -12.43
C PHE A 259 -6.70 -15.93 -13.35
N ASN A 260 -7.95 -16.17 -13.79
CA ASN A 260 -8.25 -17.21 -14.77
C ASN A 260 -7.57 -16.94 -16.11
N ALA A 261 -7.54 -15.69 -16.57
CA ALA A 261 -6.78 -15.31 -17.76
C ALA A 261 -5.27 -15.61 -17.60
N ALA A 262 -4.69 -15.34 -16.42
CA ALA A 262 -3.31 -15.71 -16.13
C ALA A 262 -3.11 -17.24 -16.17
N LEU A 263 -4.05 -18.01 -15.63
CA LEU A 263 -4.00 -19.49 -15.62
C LEU A 263 -4.22 -20.11 -17.00
N VAL A 264 -4.94 -19.44 -17.91
CA VAL A 264 -5.04 -19.87 -19.33
C VAL A 264 -3.69 -19.71 -20.03
N VAL A 265 -2.95 -18.64 -19.73
CA VAL A 265 -1.61 -18.38 -20.29
C VAL A 265 -0.54 -19.28 -19.64
N ASP A 266 -0.69 -19.56 -18.35
CA ASP A 266 0.19 -20.41 -17.55
C ASP A 266 -0.57 -21.14 -16.46
N ALA A 267 -0.98 -22.37 -16.76
CA ALA A 267 -1.71 -23.23 -15.83
C ALA A 267 -0.90 -23.63 -14.58
N ALA A 268 0.42 -23.42 -14.59
CA ALA A 268 1.31 -23.68 -13.46
C ALA A 268 1.65 -22.41 -12.67
N HIS A 269 1.02 -21.27 -12.97
CA HIS A 269 1.27 -20.01 -12.26
C HIS A 269 0.72 -20.07 -10.82
N VAL A 270 1.58 -20.50 -9.90
CA VAL A 270 1.27 -20.77 -8.49
C VAL A 270 0.55 -19.62 -7.79
N GLU A 271 1.06 -18.40 -7.94
CA GLU A 271 0.46 -17.21 -7.30
C GLU A 271 -0.91 -16.87 -7.87
N ALA A 272 -1.13 -16.99 -9.18
CA ALA A 272 -2.45 -16.78 -9.78
C ALA A 272 -3.45 -17.83 -9.28
N GLN A 273 -3.03 -19.09 -9.16
CA GLN A 273 -3.87 -20.17 -8.64
C GLN A 273 -4.27 -19.92 -7.18
N ALA A 274 -3.30 -19.53 -6.34
CA ALA A 274 -3.56 -19.22 -4.93
C ALA A 274 -4.49 -18.01 -4.78
N LEU A 275 -4.21 -16.90 -5.48
CA LEU A 275 -5.01 -15.69 -5.40
C LEU A 275 -6.42 -15.86 -6.01
N ALA A 276 -6.58 -16.67 -7.06
CA ALA A 276 -7.90 -17.07 -7.56
C ALA A 276 -8.68 -17.80 -6.48
N GLY A 277 -8.04 -18.76 -5.80
CA GLY A 277 -8.62 -19.48 -4.68
C GLY A 277 -9.05 -18.56 -3.54
N LEU A 278 -8.22 -17.58 -3.20
CA LEU A 278 -8.53 -16.57 -2.19
C LEU A 278 -9.71 -15.68 -2.58
N ALA A 279 -9.74 -15.18 -3.82
CA ALA A 279 -10.79 -14.31 -4.30
C ALA A 279 -12.16 -15.01 -4.26
N HIS A 280 -12.21 -16.27 -4.68
CA HIS A 280 -13.39 -17.13 -4.54
C HIS A 280 -13.79 -17.29 -3.06
N ALA A 281 -12.83 -17.59 -2.18
CA ALA A 281 -13.11 -17.79 -0.77
C ALA A 281 -13.66 -16.54 -0.07
N LEU A 282 -13.02 -15.38 -0.29
CA LEU A 282 -13.45 -14.10 0.27
C LEU A 282 -14.85 -13.72 -0.22
N ARG A 283 -15.11 -13.86 -1.53
CA ARG A 283 -16.43 -13.62 -2.10
C ARG A 283 -17.48 -14.58 -1.53
N GLY A 284 -17.16 -15.86 -1.41
CA GLY A 284 -18.05 -16.87 -0.84
C GLY A 284 -18.40 -16.56 0.62
N HIS A 285 -17.41 -16.19 1.42
CA HIS A 285 -17.61 -15.76 2.80
C HIS A 285 -18.51 -14.51 2.89
N ASP A 286 -18.31 -13.52 2.02
CA ASP A 286 -19.12 -12.30 2.00
C ASP A 286 -20.57 -12.55 1.58
N LEU A 287 -20.79 -13.44 0.60
CA LEU A 287 -22.13 -13.89 0.22
C LEU A 287 -22.84 -14.61 1.38
N GLN A 288 -22.16 -15.50 2.09
CA GLN A 288 -22.72 -16.15 3.27
C GLN A 288 -22.99 -15.17 4.41
N ALA A 289 -22.13 -14.17 4.62
CA ALA A 289 -22.35 -13.12 5.62
C ALA A 289 -23.61 -12.29 5.30
N ARG A 290 -23.81 -11.93 4.02
CA ARG A 290 -25.06 -11.28 3.55
C ARG A 290 -26.28 -12.18 3.77
N GLY A 291 -26.16 -13.47 3.44
CA GLY A 291 -27.19 -14.48 3.71
C GLY A 291 -27.57 -14.58 5.18
N ARG A 292 -26.58 -14.57 6.10
CA ARG A 292 -26.80 -14.55 7.55
C ARG A 292 -27.55 -13.31 8.01
N ALA A 293 -27.17 -12.13 7.51
CA ALA A 293 -27.84 -10.88 7.87
C ALA A 293 -29.32 -10.87 7.44
N ILE A 294 -29.61 -11.31 6.21
CA ILE A 294 -30.99 -11.40 5.70
C ILE A 294 -31.79 -12.46 6.47
N HIS A 295 -31.20 -13.62 6.74
CA HIS A 295 -31.84 -14.67 7.54
C HIS A 295 -32.16 -14.18 8.96
N ALA A 296 -31.26 -13.43 9.60
CA ALA A 296 -31.49 -12.85 10.91
C ALA A 296 -32.64 -11.83 10.91
N ALA A 297 -32.76 -11.01 9.85
CA ALA A 297 -33.90 -10.10 9.68
C ALA A 297 -35.23 -10.86 9.56
N GLY A 298 -35.27 -11.95 8.79
CA GLY A 298 -36.44 -12.83 8.71
C GLY A 298 -36.80 -13.48 10.05
N ALA A 299 -35.81 -13.93 10.82
CA ALA A 299 -36.01 -14.49 12.16
C ALA A 299 -36.56 -13.45 13.15
N ALA A 300 -36.08 -12.20 13.08
CA ALA A 300 -36.61 -11.10 13.88
C ALA A 300 -38.09 -10.81 13.54
N ALA A 301 -38.46 -10.82 12.26
CA ALA A 301 -39.86 -10.66 11.83
C ALA A 301 -40.77 -11.76 12.39
N LEU A 302 -40.32 -13.02 12.41
CA LEU A 302 -41.05 -14.14 13.02
C LEU A 302 -41.20 -13.98 14.54
N SER A 303 -40.17 -13.50 15.24
CA SER A 303 -40.25 -13.20 16.67
C SER A 303 -41.24 -12.08 16.98
N GLU A 304 -41.35 -11.09 16.08
CA GLU A 304 -42.31 -10.00 16.21
C GLU A 304 -43.75 -10.46 15.98
N ILE A 305 -43.98 -11.32 14.97
CA ILE A 305 -45.29 -11.97 14.75
C ILE A 305 -45.73 -12.70 16.02
N LYS A 306 -44.85 -13.48 16.63
CA LYS A 306 -45.15 -14.19 17.88
C LYS A 306 -45.53 -13.24 19.01
N THR A 307 -44.81 -12.11 19.15
CA THR A 307 -45.15 -11.07 20.13
C THR A 307 -46.56 -10.50 19.90
N ILE A 308 -46.96 -10.29 18.64
CA ILE A 308 -48.29 -9.80 18.27
C ILE A 308 -49.37 -10.86 18.56
N GLU A 309 -49.09 -12.12 18.24
CA GLU A 309 -50.01 -13.25 18.43
C GLU A 309 -50.23 -13.57 19.92
N ASP A 310 -49.17 -13.52 20.73
CA ASP A 310 -49.20 -13.79 22.16
C ASP A 310 -49.86 -12.64 22.97
N ALA A 311 -49.94 -11.43 22.41
CA ALA A 311 -50.60 -10.29 23.07
C ALA A 311 -52.11 -10.53 23.23
N PRO A 312 -52.72 -10.21 24.40
CA PRO A 312 -54.16 -10.28 24.60
C PRO A 312 -54.92 -9.47 23.53
N PRO A 313 -56.11 -9.90 23.07
CA PRO A 313 -56.86 -9.21 22.01
C PRO A 313 -57.07 -7.70 22.27
N ALA A 314 -57.23 -7.31 23.54
CA ALA A 314 -57.39 -5.90 23.94
C ALA A 314 -56.10 -5.06 23.85
N GLN A 315 -54.93 -5.70 23.79
CA GLN A 315 -53.61 -5.07 23.71
C GLN A 315 -52.99 -5.15 22.30
N ARG A 316 -53.59 -5.92 21.38
CA ARG A 316 -53.11 -6.01 20.00
C ARG A 316 -53.31 -4.66 19.30
N PRO A 317 -52.32 -4.22 18.51
CA PRO A 317 -52.47 -3.00 17.73
C PRO A 317 -53.60 -3.17 16.69
N ARG A 318 -54.28 -2.08 16.32
CA ARG A 318 -55.47 -2.15 15.43
C ARG A 318 -55.14 -2.73 14.05
N ASP A 319 -53.89 -2.60 13.62
CA ASP A 319 -53.32 -3.10 12.37
C ASP A 319 -52.59 -4.45 12.54
N ALA A 320 -52.76 -5.16 13.67
CA ALA A 320 -52.04 -6.39 13.97
C ALA A 320 -52.06 -7.42 12.84
N VAL A 321 -53.22 -7.64 12.20
CA VAL A 321 -53.34 -8.61 11.09
C VAL A 321 -52.49 -8.17 9.90
N ALA A 322 -52.66 -6.92 9.44
CA ALA A 322 -51.89 -6.39 8.32
C ALA A 322 -50.39 -6.38 8.60
N ARG A 323 -49.98 -6.02 9.82
CA ARG A 323 -48.58 -6.06 10.26
C ARG A 323 -48.03 -7.47 10.29
N SER A 324 -48.76 -8.44 10.87
CA SER A 324 -48.35 -9.85 10.85
C SER A 324 -48.22 -10.40 9.44
N ASP A 325 -49.13 -10.05 8.52
CA ASP A 325 -49.06 -10.47 7.12
C ASP A 325 -47.85 -9.87 6.39
N ALA A 326 -47.56 -8.60 6.62
CA ALA A 326 -46.36 -7.95 6.10
C ALA A 326 -45.07 -8.60 6.64
N LEU A 327 -45.01 -8.91 7.94
CA LEU A 327 -43.88 -9.59 8.55
C LEU A 327 -43.72 -11.03 8.03
N ARG A 328 -44.81 -11.75 7.76
CA ARG A 328 -44.78 -13.09 7.16
C ARG A 328 -44.23 -13.03 5.74
N ALA A 329 -44.67 -12.05 4.95
CA ALA A 329 -44.14 -11.81 3.61
C ALA A 329 -42.64 -11.47 3.65
N GLN A 330 -42.21 -10.62 4.59
CA GLN A 330 -40.79 -10.31 4.81
C GLN A 330 -39.99 -11.56 5.18
N ALA A 331 -40.46 -12.36 6.16
CA ALA A 331 -39.77 -13.58 6.58
C ALA A 331 -39.64 -14.61 5.44
N ALA A 332 -40.68 -14.76 4.61
CA ALA A 332 -40.65 -15.62 3.43
C ALA A 332 -39.61 -15.12 2.40
N ALA A 333 -39.63 -13.82 2.07
CA ALA A 333 -38.66 -13.22 1.16
C ALA A 333 -37.22 -13.37 1.68
N SER A 334 -36.99 -13.12 2.97
CA SER A 334 -35.68 -13.29 3.60
C SER A 334 -35.19 -14.74 3.56
N ARG A 335 -36.08 -15.72 3.75
CA ARG A 335 -35.72 -17.14 3.64
C ARG A 335 -35.25 -17.49 2.23
N ASP A 336 -36.01 -17.09 1.22
CA ASP A 336 -35.71 -17.43 -0.17
C ASP A 336 -34.44 -16.71 -0.67
N GLU A 337 -34.24 -15.45 -0.29
CA GLU A 337 -33.04 -14.69 -0.65
C GLU A 337 -31.79 -15.19 0.08
N SER A 338 -31.86 -15.42 1.39
CA SER A 338 -30.72 -15.96 2.14
C SER A 338 -30.31 -17.34 1.64
N SER A 339 -31.26 -18.22 1.29
CA SER A 339 -30.97 -19.54 0.72
C SER A 339 -30.17 -19.43 -0.59
N LYS A 340 -30.52 -18.50 -1.48
CA LYS A 340 -29.79 -18.26 -2.73
C LYS A 340 -28.37 -17.78 -2.46
N LEU A 341 -28.20 -16.88 -1.48
CA LEU A 341 -26.88 -16.37 -1.10
C LEU A 341 -26.01 -17.46 -0.44
N TYR A 342 -26.57 -18.34 0.38
CA TYR A 342 -25.84 -19.48 0.93
C TYR A 342 -25.41 -20.47 -0.14
N GLU A 343 -26.28 -20.79 -1.09
CA GLU A 343 -25.93 -21.68 -2.21
C GLU A 343 -24.82 -21.07 -3.07
N ALA A 344 -24.95 -19.79 -3.45
CA ALA A 344 -23.93 -19.08 -4.20
C ALA A 344 -22.61 -19.01 -3.42
N GLY A 345 -22.66 -18.64 -2.13
CA GLY A 345 -21.49 -18.57 -1.28
C GLY A 345 -20.79 -19.92 -1.10
N GLY A 346 -21.56 -21.02 -0.96
CA GLY A 346 -21.02 -22.38 -0.90
C GLY A 346 -20.33 -22.81 -2.18
N LYS A 347 -20.89 -22.47 -3.35
CA LYS A 347 -20.23 -22.74 -4.65
C LYS A 347 -18.89 -22.02 -4.77
N GLU A 348 -18.83 -20.74 -4.39
CA GLU A 348 -17.60 -19.96 -4.40
C GLU A 348 -16.56 -20.50 -3.41
N LEU A 349 -16.97 -20.86 -2.19
CA LEU A 349 -16.05 -21.44 -1.20
C LEU A 349 -15.47 -22.77 -1.69
N ASN A 350 -16.29 -23.65 -2.28
CA ASN A 350 -15.81 -24.93 -2.81
C ASN A 350 -14.80 -24.72 -3.95
N ALA A 351 -15.11 -23.82 -4.90
CA ALA A 351 -14.19 -23.48 -5.98
C ALA A 351 -12.86 -22.90 -5.44
N GLY A 352 -12.95 -22.02 -4.43
CA GLY A 352 -11.77 -21.46 -3.77
C GLY A 352 -10.93 -22.54 -3.07
N PHE A 353 -11.59 -23.44 -2.33
CA PHE A 353 -10.95 -24.53 -1.63
C PHE A 353 -10.26 -25.51 -2.58
N ASP A 354 -10.89 -25.87 -3.69
CA ASP A 354 -10.30 -26.78 -4.69
C ASP A 354 -9.03 -26.19 -5.31
N LEU A 355 -9.04 -24.89 -5.64
CA LEU A 355 -7.86 -24.19 -6.16
C LEU A 355 -6.73 -24.13 -5.13
N LEU A 356 -7.04 -23.79 -3.88
CA LEU A 356 -6.06 -23.69 -2.80
C LEU A 356 -5.47 -25.05 -2.41
N ARG A 357 -6.31 -26.09 -2.31
CA ARG A 357 -5.86 -27.45 -2.06
C ARG A 357 -4.93 -27.93 -3.17
N ALA A 358 -5.31 -27.75 -4.43
CA ALA A 358 -4.46 -28.11 -5.56
C ALA A 358 -3.14 -27.32 -5.58
N ALA A 359 -3.13 -26.05 -5.12
CA ALA A 359 -1.92 -25.25 -5.00
C ALA A 359 -1.01 -25.75 -3.86
N LEU A 360 -1.58 -26.06 -2.69
CA LEU A 360 -0.86 -26.62 -1.54
C LEU A 360 -0.25 -27.99 -1.84
N GLU A 361 -0.99 -28.86 -2.56
CA GLU A 361 -0.50 -30.19 -2.94
C GLU A 361 0.68 -30.11 -3.92
N LYS A 362 0.62 -29.19 -4.90
CA LYS A 362 1.67 -29.03 -5.90
C LYS A 362 2.88 -28.23 -5.39
N HIS A 363 2.64 -27.29 -4.48
CA HIS A 363 3.63 -26.31 -4.03
C HIS A 363 3.60 -26.14 -2.50
N PRO A 364 3.84 -27.22 -1.72
CA PRO A 364 3.75 -27.16 -0.25
C PRO A 364 4.77 -26.22 0.38
N ASP A 365 5.89 -25.96 -0.29
CA ASP A 365 6.98 -25.13 0.20
C ASP A 365 6.90 -23.66 -0.27
N ASP A 366 5.93 -23.28 -1.11
CA ASP A 366 5.80 -21.89 -1.55
C ASP A 366 5.13 -21.05 -0.42
N PRO A 367 5.85 -20.08 0.18
CA PRO A 367 5.31 -19.30 1.29
C PRO A 367 4.04 -18.53 0.92
N ARG A 368 3.85 -18.16 -0.35
CA ARG A 368 2.66 -17.42 -0.80
C ARG A 368 1.42 -18.30 -0.78
N VAL A 369 1.57 -19.58 -1.14
CA VAL A 369 0.45 -20.53 -1.09
C VAL A 369 0.04 -20.79 0.35
N ALA A 370 1.02 -21.00 1.24
CA ALA A 370 0.77 -21.19 2.66
C ALA A 370 0.11 -19.95 3.30
N GLU A 371 0.59 -18.76 2.97
CA GLU A 371 0.04 -17.46 3.41
C GLU A 371 -1.42 -17.29 2.98
N VAL A 372 -1.72 -17.54 1.70
CA VAL A 372 -3.09 -17.44 1.20
C VAL A 372 -4.00 -18.51 1.80
N ALA A 373 -3.53 -19.75 1.94
CA ALA A 373 -4.28 -20.81 2.58
C ALA A 373 -4.52 -20.51 4.07
N ALA A 374 -3.59 -19.86 4.75
CA ALA A 374 -3.78 -19.43 6.14
C ALA A 374 -4.94 -18.43 6.26
N ILE A 375 -5.11 -17.50 5.30
CA ILE A 375 -6.28 -16.61 5.25
C ILE A 375 -7.57 -17.44 5.14
N TYR A 376 -7.63 -18.37 4.19
CA TYR A 376 -8.79 -19.24 4.00
C TYR A 376 -9.21 -19.94 5.29
N TYR A 377 -8.26 -20.59 5.96
CA TYR A 377 -8.54 -21.30 7.21
C TYR A 377 -8.79 -20.36 8.40
N ALA A 378 -8.30 -19.12 8.37
CA ALA A 378 -8.58 -18.13 9.42
C ALA A 378 -10.00 -17.56 9.32
N LEU A 379 -10.63 -17.61 8.13
CA LEU A 379 -12.04 -17.23 7.95
C LEU A 379 -13.00 -18.26 8.58
N ASP A 380 -12.54 -19.48 8.84
CA ASP A 380 -13.29 -20.53 9.51
C ASP A 380 -12.74 -20.78 10.91
N THR A 381 -13.52 -20.39 11.93
CA THR A 381 -13.10 -20.48 13.34
C THR A 381 -12.77 -21.90 13.78
N ASP A 382 -13.34 -22.92 13.14
CA ASP A 382 -13.08 -24.32 13.47
C ASP A 382 -11.69 -24.79 12.98
N ASN A 383 -11.09 -24.04 12.05
CA ASN A 383 -9.81 -24.35 11.45
C ASN A 383 -8.68 -23.40 11.85
N LEU A 384 -8.87 -22.62 12.92
CA LEU A 384 -7.91 -21.61 13.39
C LEU A 384 -6.50 -22.18 13.65
N ARG A 385 -6.42 -23.38 14.25
CA ARG A 385 -5.13 -24.06 14.48
C ARG A 385 -4.39 -24.29 13.15
N ARG A 386 -5.10 -24.69 12.10
CA ARG A 386 -4.50 -24.93 10.78
C ARG A 386 -4.01 -23.63 10.15
N ALA A 387 -4.75 -22.54 10.33
CA ALA A 387 -4.32 -21.21 9.90
C ALA A 387 -3.01 -20.78 10.58
N GLN A 388 -2.87 -21.01 11.89
CA GLN A 388 -1.64 -20.72 12.64
C GLN A 388 -0.46 -21.56 12.17
N GLU A 389 -0.66 -22.87 11.93
CA GLU A 389 0.36 -23.77 11.39
C GLU A 389 0.86 -23.29 10.02
N LEU A 390 -0.06 -22.90 9.13
CA LEU A 390 0.28 -22.39 7.80
C LEU A 390 0.95 -21.01 7.84
N LEU A 391 0.52 -20.12 8.74
CA LEU A 391 1.18 -18.83 8.96
C LEU A 391 2.62 -19.03 9.43
N ARG A 392 2.84 -19.91 10.42
CA ARG A 392 4.19 -20.25 10.90
C ARG A 392 5.03 -20.87 9.78
N HIS A 393 4.46 -21.77 8.98
CA HIS A 393 5.14 -22.36 7.83
C HIS A 393 5.55 -21.30 6.81
N ALA A 394 4.66 -20.37 6.47
CA ALA A 394 4.95 -19.26 5.56
C ALA A 394 6.10 -18.36 6.08
N LEU A 395 6.14 -18.10 7.39
CA LEU A 395 7.24 -17.36 8.03
C LEU A 395 8.56 -18.14 7.97
N LEU A 396 8.55 -19.43 8.32
CA LEU A 396 9.74 -20.28 8.28
C LEU A 396 10.35 -20.38 6.87
N GLN A 397 9.52 -20.52 5.84
CA GLN A 397 9.97 -20.54 4.43
C GLN A 397 10.57 -19.20 3.98
N ARG A 398 10.27 -18.10 4.69
CA ARG A 398 10.88 -16.78 4.49
C ARG A 398 12.11 -16.55 5.38
N GLY A 399 12.51 -17.53 6.20
CA GLY A 399 13.62 -17.42 7.15
C GLY A 399 13.28 -16.59 8.39
N LEU A 400 12.00 -16.46 8.73
CA LEU A 400 11.50 -15.69 9.87
C LEU A 400 10.92 -16.64 10.92
N THR A 401 11.24 -16.38 12.19
CA THR A 401 10.65 -17.10 13.33
C THR A 401 9.37 -16.45 13.83
N GLU A 402 9.30 -15.12 13.72
CA GLU A 402 8.18 -14.29 14.18
C GLU A 402 7.90 -13.18 13.15
N LEU A 403 6.67 -12.67 13.16
CA LEU A 403 6.25 -11.58 12.29
C LEU A 403 6.52 -10.24 12.96
N ASP A 404 7.44 -9.46 12.39
CA ASP A 404 7.63 -8.06 12.77
C ASP A 404 6.54 -7.17 12.14
N LEU A 405 5.60 -6.70 12.97
CA LEU A 405 4.50 -5.84 12.53
C LEU A 405 4.96 -4.41 12.15
N SER A 406 6.17 -3.99 12.52
CA SER A 406 6.70 -2.69 12.13
C SER A 406 7.12 -2.63 10.65
N ALA A 407 7.50 -3.78 10.10
CA ALA A 407 7.92 -3.99 8.71
C ALA A 407 7.52 -5.39 8.22
N PRO A 408 6.21 -5.70 8.08
CA PRO A 408 5.79 -7.03 7.68
C PRO A 408 6.25 -7.34 6.24
N PRO A 409 6.68 -8.59 5.95
CA PRO A 409 7.16 -8.94 4.60
C PRO A 409 6.10 -8.76 3.51
N THR A 410 4.83 -8.95 3.87
CA THR A 410 3.66 -8.71 3.02
C THR A 410 2.50 -8.21 3.89
N ALA A 411 1.63 -7.38 3.32
CA ALA A 411 0.41 -6.93 4.00
C ALA A 411 -0.52 -8.10 4.38
N TRP A 412 -0.54 -9.16 3.56
CA TRP A 412 -1.33 -10.37 3.79
C TRP A 412 -0.88 -11.16 5.03
N LEU A 413 0.42 -11.27 5.34
CA LEU A 413 0.87 -11.94 6.57
C LEU A 413 0.40 -11.20 7.82
N ALA A 414 0.49 -9.86 7.82
CA ALA A 414 -0.05 -9.04 8.90
C ALA A 414 -1.57 -9.18 8.99
N TYR A 415 -2.26 -9.27 7.85
CA TYR A 415 -3.70 -9.51 7.81
C TYR A 415 -4.09 -10.87 8.40
N VAL A 416 -3.40 -11.96 8.05
CA VAL A 416 -3.63 -13.30 8.66
C VAL A 416 -3.41 -13.26 10.17
N GLN A 417 -2.32 -12.63 10.62
CA GLN A 417 -2.08 -12.47 12.05
C GLN A 417 -3.23 -11.73 12.74
N GLY A 418 -3.77 -10.68 12.11
CA GLY A 418 -4.93 -9.96 12.61
C GLY A 418 -6.18 -10.84 12.72
N LEU A 419 -6.47 -11.64 11.68
CA LEU A 419 -7.59 -12.59 11.70
C LEU A 419 -7.44 -13.63 12.82
N VAL A 420 -6.23 -14.17 13.00
CA VAL A 420 -5.94 -15.14 14.06
C VAL A 420 -6.16 -14.52 15.44
N GLN A 421 -5.61 -13.32 15.70
CA GLN A 421 -5.77 -12.63 16.99
C GLN A 421 -7.22 -12.25 17.27
N ALA A 422 -7.97 -11.85 16.25
CA ALA A 422 -9.40 -11.55 16.38
C ALA A 422 -10.20 -12.80 16.78
N ALA A 423 -9.91 -13.95 16.15
CA ALA A 423 -10.55 -15.23 16.47
C ALA A 423 -10.19 -15.72 17.89
N GLU A 424 -8.97 -15.46 18.37
CA GLU A 424 -8.53 -15.75 19.74
C GLU A 424 -9.05 -14.75 20.79
N LYS A 425 -9.83 -13.74 20.38
CA LYS A 425 -10.37 -12.69 21.25
C LYS A 425 -9.28 -11.82 21.89
N HIS A 426 -8.23 -11.51 21.14
CA HIS A 426 -7.20 -10.52 21.49
C HIS A 426 -7.36 -9.27 20.60
N PRO A 427 -8.37 -8.42 20.86
CA PRO A 427 -8.74 -7.33 19.95
C PRO A 427 -7.65 -6.25 19.80
N GLU A 428 -6.83 -5.99 20.81
CA GLU A 428 -5.72 -5.05 20.71
C GLU A 428 -4.62 -5.55 19.76
N ALA A 429 -4.25 -6.84 19.88
CA ALA A 429 -3.28 -7.47 18.99
C ALA A 429 -3.81 -7.57 17.55
N ALA A 430 -5.12 -7.84 17.39
CA ALA A 430 -5.78 -7.83 16.10
C ALA A 430 -5.74 -6.44 15.45
N ARG A 431 -6.06 -5.39 16.21
CA ARG A 431 -5.99 -3.99 15.75
C ARG A 431 -4.60 -3.65 15.23
N ASP A 432 -3.56 -3.97 16.00
CA ASP A 432 -2.17 -3.64 15.63
C ASP A 432 -1.73 -4.37 14.37
N ALA A 433 -2.12 -5.64 14.21
CA ALA A 433 -1.82 -6.44 13.03
C ALA A 433 -2.58 -5.94 11.77
N PHE A 434 -3.87 -5.61 11.90
CA PHE A 434 -4.62 -5.01 10.78
C PHE A 434 -4.09 -3.62 10.40
N ALA A 435 -3.71 -2.80 11.39
CA ALA A 435 -3.07 -1.50 11.13
C ALA A 435 -1.73 -1.67 10.38
N ALA A 436 -0.92 -2.68 10.74
CA ALA A 436 0.30 -3.02 10.01
C ALA A 436 0.02 -3.45 8.56
N ALA A 437 -1.05 -4.23 8.33
CA ALA A 437 -1.47 -4.61 6.98
C ALA A 437 -1.87 -3.40 6.12
N VAL A 438 -2.70 -2.50 6.66
CA VAL A 438 -3.13 -1.27 5.98
C VAL A 438 -1.95 -0.32 5.74
N LYS A 439 -1.01 -0.22 6.69
CA LYS A 439 0.22 0.58 6.52
C LYS A 439 1.08 0.04 5.38
N SER A 440 1.19 -1.29 5.25
CA SER A 440 1.98 -1.93 4.20
C SER A 440 1.32 -1.85 2.81
N GLU A 441 0.00 -1.93 2.73
CA GLU A 441 -0.76 -1.75 1.48
C GLU A 441 -2.01 -0.88 1.76
N PRO A 442 -1.92 0.44 1.55
CA PRO A 442 -3.02 1.36 1.85
C PRO A 442 -4.32 1.06 1.10
N ARG A 443 -4.24 0.43 -0.08
CA ARG A 443 -5.44 0.09 -0.89
C ARG A 443 -6.20 -1.10 -0.34
N PHE A 444 -5.68 -1.81 0.67
CA PHE A 444 -6.23 -3.06 1.17
C PHE A 444 -7.51 -2.83 2.01
N GLN A 445 -8.64 -2.60 1.33
CA GLN A 445 -9.90 -2.20 1.97
C GLN A 445 -10.43 -3.26 2.93
N ARG A 446 -10.22 -4.55 2.63
CA ARG A 446 -10.62 -5.64 3.53
C ARG A 446 -9.96 -5.54 4.90
N ALA A 447 -8.64 -5.39 4.93
CA ALA A 447 -7.90 -5.19 6.18
C ALA A 447 -8.34 -3.92 6.91
N ARG A 448 -8.65 -2.87 6.15
CA ARG A 448 -9.17 -1.60 6.70
C ARG A 448 -10.57 -1.75 7.30
N TYR A 449 -11.44 -2.55 6.69
CA TYR A 449 -12.76 -2.85 7.21
C TYR A 449 -12.70 -3.73 8.46
N ASP A 450 -11.81 -4.74 8.50
CA ASP A 450 -11.62 -5.58 9.68
C ASP A 450 -10.96 -4.79 10.84
N LEU A 451 -10.08 -3.84 10.53
CA LEU A 451 -9.59 -2.85 11.50
C LEU A 451 -10.73 -2.01 12.07
N LEU A 452 -11.62 -1.50 11.22
CA LEU A 452 -12.81 -0.75 11.63
C LEU A 452 -13.68 -1.58 12.59
N GLN A 453 -13.96 -2.84 12.28
CA GLN A 453 -14.75 -3.71 13.14
C GLN A 453 -14.09 -3.92 14.51
N THR A 454 -12.76 -4.10 14.50
CA THR A 454 -11.97 -4.26 15.72
C THR A 454 -11.99 -3.00 16.58
N LEU A 455 -11.88 -1.81 15.99
CA LEU A 455 -11.98 -0.53 16.68
C LEU A 455 -13.36 -0.31 17.30
N ASP A 456 -14.44 -0.67 16.59
CA ASP A 456 -15.80 -0.60 17.14
C ASP A 456 -15.96 -1.55 18.34
N ALA A 457 -15.43 -2.77 18.26
CA ALA A 457 -15.42 -3.73 19.36
C ALA A 457 -14.62 -3.25 20.59
N LEU A 458 -13.57 -2.45 20.37
CA LEU A 458 -12.79 -1.79 21.42
C LEU A 458 -13.45 -0.51 21.98
N GLY A 459 -14.64 -0.13 21.49
CA GLY A 459 -15.33 1.09 21.89
C GLY A 459 -14.78 2.38 21.26
N GLN A 460 -13.87 2.27 20.29
CA GLN A 460 -13.25 3.40 19.59
C GLN A 460 -14.10 3.83 18.38
N ARG A 461 -15.41 4.01 18.60
CA ARG A 461 -16.42 4.21 17.54
C ARG A 461 -16.17 5.43 16.66
N ALA A 462 -15.64 6.52 17.23
CA ALA A 462 -15.33 7.73 16.47
C ALA A 462 -14.25 7.48 15.40
N GLU A 463 -13.26 6.64 15.71
CA GLU A 463 -12.18 6.26 14.78
C GLU A 463 -12.70 5.28 13.73
N ALA A 464 -13.49 4.29 14.15
CA ALA A 464 -14.18 3.36 13.26
C ALA A 464 -15.06 4.08 12.22
N GLN A 465 -15.81 5.11 12.63
CA GLN A 465 -16.63 5.93 11.72
C GLN A 465 -15.78 6.70 10.70
N ARG A 466 -14.65 7.29 11.12
CA ARG A 466 -13.72 7.96 10.19
C ARG A 466 -13.16 6.99 9.16
N LEU A 467 -12.76 5.80 9.59
CA LEU A 467 -12.30 4.73 8.70
C LEU A 467 -13.38 4.33 7.69
N ALA A 468 -14.63 4.17 8.13
CA ALA A 468 -15.73 3.86 7.21
C ALA A 468 -15.95 4.96 6.17
N GLN A 469 -15.89 6.23 6.56
CA GLN A 469 -15.99 7.36 5.64
C GLN A 469 -14.85 7.36 4.62
N GLN A 470 -13.63 7.05 5.04
CA GLN A 470 -12.48 6.91 4.14
C GLN A 470 -12.66 5.75 3.15
N ILE A 471 -13.11 4.58 3.62
CA ILE A 471 -13.39 3.42 2.75
C ILE A 471 -14.42 3.81 1.67
N VAL A 472 -15.54 4.45 2.05
CA VAL A 472 -16.59 4.84 1.10
C VAL A 472 -16.13 5.96 0.17
N ALA A 473 -15.26 6.85 0.61
CA ALA A 473 -14.68 7.90 -0.23
C ALA A 473 -13.76 7.33 -1.31
N GLU A 474 -12.99 6.28 -1.00
CA GLU A 474 -12.09 5.63 -1.95
C GLU A 474 -12.81 4.59 -2.83
N VAL A 475 -13.77 3.86 -2.27
CA VAL A 475 -14.57 2.83 -2.95
C VAL A 475 -16.05 3.08 -2.69
N ALA A 476 -16.67 3.86 -3.59
CA ALA A 476 -18.06 4.31 -3.45
C ALA A 476 -19.07 3.16 -3.25
N ASP A 477 -18.80 1.99 -3.84
CA ASP A 477 -19.66 0.80 -3.79
C ASP A 477 -19.29 -0.20 -2.68
N HIS A 478 -18.58 0.24 -1.65
CA HIS A 478 -18.24 -0.62 -0.51
C HIS A 478 -19.43 -0.82 0.45
N ASP A 479 -20.33 -1.74 0.09
CA ASP A 479 -21.59 -2.04 0.79
C ASP A 479 -21.42 -2.22 2.31
N LYS A 480 -20.36 -2.93 2.73
CA LYS A 480 -20.11 -3.23 4.15
C LYS A 480 -19.83 -1.97 4.98
N ALA A 481 -19.13 -1.00 4.40
CA ALA A 481 -18.78 0.26 5.06
C ALA A 481 -19.99 1.22 5.06
N ARG A 482 -20.75 1.26 3.96
CA ARG A 482 -22.03 1.98 3.88
C ARG A 482 -23.03 1.47 4.92
N ALA A 483 -23.17 0.15 5.04
CA ALA A 483 -24.03 -0.48 6.02
C ALA A 483 -23.61 -0.13 7.46
N TYR A 484 -22.31 -0.06 7.75
CA TYR A 484 -21.81 0.39 9.04
C TYR A 484 -22.19 1.85 9.33
N LEU A 485 -22.03 2.77 8.36
CA LEU A 485 -22.42 4.19 8.51
C LEU A 485 -23.93 4.40 8.66
N ALA A 486 -24.75 3.50 8.12
CA ALA A 486 -26.20 3.56 8.25
C ALA A 486 -26.72 3.13 9.63
N GLN A 487 -25.88 2.48 10.46
CA GLN A 487 -26.28 2.08 11.80
C GLN A 487 -26.53 3.32 12.67
N PRO A 488 -27.65 3.40 13.40
CA PRO A 488 -27.90 4.52 14.29
C PRO A 488 -26.76 4.61 15.30
N VAL A 489 -26.28 5.83 15.53
CA VAL A 489 -25.35 6.10 16.63
C VAL A 489 -26.17 5.97 17.92
N VAL A 490 -26.23 4.76 18.45
CA VAL A 490 -26.72 4.55 19.81
C VAL A 490 -25.71 5.26 20.70
N ALA A 491 -26.09 6.43 21.21
CA ALA A 491 -25.27 7.16 22.18
C ALA A 491 -25.02 6.19 23.34
N MET A 492 -23.80 5.65 23.40
CA MET A 492 -23.43 4.89 24.58
C MET A 492 -23.56 5.88 25.74
N PRO A 493 -24.34 5.55 26.78
CA PRO A 493 -24.42 6.40 27.94
C PRO A 493 -22.98 6.60 28.41
N ASP A 494 -22.54 7.86 28.52
CA ASP A 494 -21.21 8.22 28.98
C ASP A 494 -20.88 7.29 30.15
N VAL A 495 -19.93 6.38 29.92
CA VAL A 495 -19.47 5.46 30.95
C VAL A 495 -18.83 6.37 31.97
N ALA A 496 -19.63 6.76 32.97
CA ALA A 496 -19.27 7.74 33.96
C ALA A 496 -17.91 7.33 34.50
N ALA A 497 -16.91 8.19 34.27
CA ALA A 497 -15.52 7.94 34.62
C ALA A 497 -15.48 7.28 35.99
N PRO A 498 -14.74 6.15 36.16
CA PRO A 498 -14.85 5.27 37.31
C PRO A 498 -14.87 6.10 38.58
N GLY A 499 -16.07 6.23 39.16
CA GLY A 499 -16.32 7.16 40.23
C GLY A 499 -15.35 6.83 41.36
N LYS A 500 -14.48 7.78 41.70
CA LYS A 500 -13.45 7.66 42.74
C LYS A 500 -14.00 6.80 43.89
N GLY A 501 -13.51 5.56 43.98
CA GLY A 501 -14.07 4.54 44.85
C GLY A 501 -14.25 5.11 46.25
N LYS A 502 -15.50 5.20 46.73
CA LYS A 502 -15.78 5.40 48.14
C LYS A 502 -15.09 4.27 48.89
N LYS A 503 -14.03 4.61 49.64
CA LYS A 503 -13.35 3.70 50.56
C LYS A 503 -14.39 2.89 51.35
N GLN A 504 -14.56 1.61 51.03
CA GLN A 504 -15.30 0.69 51.88
C GLN A 504 -14.58 0.64 53.22
N LYS A 505 -15.17 1.25 54.25
CA LYS A 505 -14.70 1.13 55.63
C LYS A 505 -14.80 -0.34 56.03
N GLY A 506 -13.65 -0.96 56.31
CA GLY A 506 -13.56 -2.33 56.81
C GLY A 506 -14.43 -2.53 58.04
N LYS A 507 -15.34 -3.50 57.95
CA LYS A 507 -16.18 -3.97 59.06
C LYS A 507 -15.31 -4.86 59.93
N LYS A 508 -14.85 -4.36 61.09
CA LYS A 508 -14.20 -5.18 62.12
C LYS A 508 -15.16 -6.29 62.57
N ARG A 509 -14.77 -7.54 62.37
CA ARG A 509 -15.38 -8.69 63.07
C ARG A 509 -14.90 -8.66 64.52
N ARG A 510 -15.85 -8.79 65.45
CA ARG A 510 -15.61 -9.07 66.87
C ARG A 510 -15.70 -10.57 67.09
#